data_AF-A0A7N8Y4V1-F1
#
_entry.id   AF-A0A7N8Y4V1-F1
#
_cell.length_a   1.000
_cell.length_b   1.000
_cell.length_c   1.000
_cell.angle_alpha   90.00
_cell.angle_beta   90.00
_cell.angle_gamma   90.00
#
_symmetry.space_group_name_H-M   'P 1'
#
loop_
_entity.id
_entity.type
_entity.pdbx_description
1 polymer ?
#
loop_
_entity_poly.entity_id
_entity_poly.type
_entity_poly.pdbx_seq_one_letter_code
_entity_poly.pdbx_strand_id
1 'polypeptide(L)'
;CMHDYCMSREEFEEYQRQLVEEKIQRDKDFATRKAERANLRVALRDKYRLPDSAQDTAIVQMAGDDIDLPVDLAKMVDEDEEEEETNESFLKKLQNMDVDTLKTKAQATVTEMKQTAEEKCILM
;
A
#
# COMPACT_ATOMS: atom_id res chain seq x y z
N CYS A 1 -22.66 -4.39 59.63
CA CYS A 1 -23.33 -3.47 58.68
C CYS A 1 -22.84 -3.77 57.28
N MET A 2 -23.43 -4.75 56.60
CA MET A 2 -23.28 -4.87 55.15
C MET A 2 -24.25 -3.88 54.53
N HIS A 3 -23.73 -2.88 53.83
CA HIS A 3 -24.53 -2.07 52.93
C HIS A 3 -24.84 -2.94 51.72
N ASP A 4 -25.98 -3.63 51.75
CA ASP A 4 -26.59 -4.20 50.55
C ASP A 4 -27.06 -3.03 49.68
N TYR A 5 -26.16 -2.53 48.83
CA TYR A 5 -26.55 -1.69 47.70
C TYR A 5 -27.21 -2.63 46.68
N CYS A 6 -28.46 -2.99 46.93
CA CYS A 6 -29.28 -3.62 45.92
C CYS A 6 -29.48 -2.57 44.82
N MET A 7 -28.83 -2.75 43.66
CA MET A 7 -29.02 -1.85 42.53
C MET A 7 -30.52 -1.71 42.31
N SER A 8 -30.98 -0.46 42.13
CA SER A 8 -32.39 -0.24 41.87
C SER A 8 -32.77 -0.97 40.57
N ARG A 9 -34.04 -1.38 40.47
CA ARG A 9 -34.52 -2.06 39.26
C ARG A 9 -34.22 -1.25 37.99
N GLU A 10 -34.31 0.07 38.07
CA GLU A 10 -34.00 0.98 36.97
C GLU A 10 -32.51 0.97 36.61
N GLU A 11 -31.62 1.00 37.61
CA GLU A 11 -30.16 0.91 37.43
C GLU A 11 -29.74 -0.41 36.76
N PHE A 12 -30.40 -1.53 37.10
CA PHE A 12 -30.12 -2.82 36.48
C PHE A 12 -30.57 -2.87 35.01
N GLU A 13 -31.74 -2.31 34.70
CA GLU A 13 -32.26 -2.23 33.32
C GLU A 13 -31.40 -1.30 32.45
N GLU A 14 -30.86 -0.21 33.01
CA GLU A 14 -29.89 0.66 32.32
C GLU A 14 -28.55 -0.04 32.09
N TYR A 15 -28.03 -0.77 33.07
CA TYR A 15 -26.79 -1.54 32.90
C TYR A 15 -26.92 -2.58 31.78
N GLN A 16 -28.04 -3.30 31.71
CA GLN A 16 -28.30 -4.23 30.61
C GLN A 16 -28.37 -3.52 29.25
N ARG A 17 -29.00 -2.34 29.18
CA ARG A 17 -29.03 -1.52 27.96
C ARG A 17 -27.62 -1.09 27.53
N GLN A 18 -26.82 -0.59 28.45
CA GLN A 18 -25.43 -0.18 28.17
C GLN A 18 -24.59 -1.33 27.61
N LEU A 19 -24.71 -2.54 28.19
CA LEU A 19 -24.01 -3.71 27.67
C LEU A 19 -24.41 -4.05 26.23
N VAL A 20 -25.69 -3.94 25.90
CA VAL A 20 -26.20 -4.19 24.55
C VAL A 20 -25.73 -3.10 23.58
N GLU A 21 -25.79 -1.84 23.97
CA GLU A 21 -25.32 -0.71 23.16
C GLU A 21 -23.82 -0.79 22.88
N GLU A 22 -23.00 -1.07 23.91
CA GLU A 22 -21.57 -1.24 23.74
C GLU A 22 -21.24 -2.41 22.82
N LYS A 23 -21.97 -3.53 22.95
CA LYS A 23 -21.82 -4.67 22.04
C LYS A 23 -22.16 -4.29 20.61
N ILE A 24 -23.28 -3.60 20.39
CA ILE A 24 -23.69 -3.14 19.06
C ILE A 24 -22.63 -2.21 18.47
N GLN A 25 -22.11 -1.27 19.25
CA GLN A 25 -21.07 -0.35 18.79
C GLN A 25 -19.79 -1.09 18.40
N ARG A 26 -19.34 -2.04 19.22
CA ARG A 26 -18.17 -2.87 18.91
C ARG A 26 -18.37 -3.71 17.65
N ASP A 27 -19.54 -4.32 17.49
CA ASP A 27 -19.85 -5.13 16.32
C ASP A 27 -19.88 -4.27 15.04
N LYS A 28 -20.39 -3.03 15.13
CA LYS A 28 -20.33 -2.05 14.03
C LYS A 28 -18.89 -1.67 13.68
N ASP A 29 -18.09 -1.25 14.67
CA ASP A 29 -16.69 -0.85 14.44
C ASP A 29 -15.89 -2.01 13.82
N PHE A 30 -16.14 -3.24 14.28
CA PHE A 30 -15.51 -4.44 13.73
C PHE A 30 -15.94 -4.69 12.28
N ALA A 31 -17.23 -4.54 11.97
CA ALA A 31 -17.74 -4.68 10.61
C ALA A 31 -17.12 -3.64 9.66
N THR A 32 -17.08 -2.37 10.08
CA THR A 32 -16.47 -1.27 9.32
C THR A 32 -15.00 -1.54 9.04
N ARG A 33 -14.18 -1.80 10.08
CA ARG A 33 -12.74 -2.09 9.90
C ARG A 33 -12.47 -3.32 9.05
N LYS A 34 -13.34 -4.34 9.15
CA LYS A 34 -13.23 -5.56 8.34
C LYS A 34 -13.48 -5.25 6.87
N ALA A 35 -14.45 -4.39 6.58
CA ALA A 35 -14.78 -4.00 5.22
C ALA A 35 -13.75 -3.03 4.64
N GLU A 36 -13.26 -2.04 5.39
CA GLU A 36 -12.16 -1.15 4.97
C GLU A 36 -10.93 -1.97 4.55
N ARG A 37 -10.59 -2.99 5.35
CA ARG A 37 -9.46 -3.88 5.02
C ARG A 37 -9.73 -4.71 3.78
N ALA A 38 -10.97 -5.14 3.54
CA ALA A 38 -11.34 -5.85 2.32
C ALA A 38 -11.25 -4.92 1.11
N ASN A 39 -11.73 -3.67 1.24
CA ASN A 39 -11.65 -2.65 0.20
C ASN A 39 -10.20 -2.36 -0.20
N LEU A 40 -9.30 -2.17 0.77
CA LEU A 40 -7.87 -2.01 0.50
C LEU A 40 -7.26 -3.19 -0.25
N ARG A 41 -7.66 -4.42 0.10
CA ARG A 41 -7.19 -5.61 -0.59
C ARG A 41 -7.73 -5.72 -2.02
N VAL A 42 -8.92 -5.19 -2.30
CA VAL A 42 -9.46 -5.13 -3.67
C VAL A 42 -8.67 -4.09 -4.46
N ALA A 43 -8.54 -2.86 -3.96
CA ALA A 43 -7.80 -1.78 -4.62
C ALA A 43 -6.34 -2.15 -4.95
N LEU A 44 -5.63 -2.81 -4.03
CA LEU A 44 -4.26 -3.27 -4.29
C LEU A 44 -4.20 -4.40 -5.33
N ARG A 45 -5.19 -5.29 -5.38
CA ARG A 45 -5.22 -6.32 -6.42
C ARG A 45 -5.45 -5.71 -7.79
N ASP A 46 -6.34 -4.74 -7.88
CA ASP A 46 -6.58 -3.99 -9.12
C ASP A 46 -5.31 -3.27 -9.57
N LYS A 47 -4.63 -2.57 -8.65
CA LYS A 47 -3.34 -1.88 -8.90
C LYS A 47 -2.29 -2.81 -9.51
N TYR A 48 -2.10 -3.99 -8.93
CA TYR A 48 -1.09 -4.96 -9.40
C TYR A 48 -1.63 -6.00 -10.39
N ARG A 49 -2.85 -5.83 -10.93
CA ARG A 49 -3.51 -6.75 -11.87
C ARG A 49 -3.52 -8.21 -11.38
N LEU A 50 -3.72 -8.39 -10.08
CA LEU A 50 -3.83 -9.70 -9.45
C LEU A 50 -5.27 -10.23 -9.58
N PRO A 51 -5.47 -11.56 -9.60
CA PRO A 51 -6.81 -12.14 -9.66
C PRO A 51 -7.68 -11.75 -8.46
N ASP A 52 -8.95 -11.46 -8.74
CA ASP A 52 -9.93 -11.05 -7.74
C ASP A 52 -10.17 -12.11 -6.66
N SER A 53 -10.51 -11.63 -5.47
CA SER A 53 -10.92 -12.46 -4.33
C SER A 53 -12.42 -12.33 -4.11
N ALA A 54 -13.18 -13.36 -4.49
CA ALA A 54 -14.63 -13.41 -4.28
C ALA A 54 -15.04 -13.17 -2.82
N GLN A 55 -14.20 -13.57 -1.86
CA GLN A 55 -14.43 -13.33 -0.43
C GLN A 55 -14.35 -11.86 -0.08
N ASP A 56 -13.35 -11.15 -0.63
CA ASP A 56 -13.15 -9.73 -0.34
C ASP A 56 -14.24 -8.89 -1.00
N THR A 57 -14.59 -9.22 -2.25
CA THR A 57 -15.71 -8.60 -2.97
C THR A 57 -17.03 -8.77 -2.20
N ALA A 58 -17.32 -9.97 -1.68
CA ALA A 58 -18.53 -10.20 -0.89
C ALA A 58 -18.55 -9.39 0.40
N ILE A 59 -17.41 -9.26 1.10
CA ILE A 59 -17.31 -8.48 2.34
C ILE A 59 -17.55 -6.99 2.06
N VAL A 60 -16.98 -6.45 0.97
CA VAL A 60 -17.21 -5.05 0.56
C VAL A 60 -18.68 -4.84 0.19
N GLN A 61 -19.28 -5.73 -0.62
CA GLN A 61 -20.68 -5.63 -1.02
C GLN A 61 -21.66 -5.72 0.16
N MET A 62 -21.42 -6.60 1.13
CA MET A 62 -22.27 -6.73 2.32
C MET A 62 -22.29 -5.48 3.17
N ALA A 63 -21.24 -4.68 3.09
CA ALA A 63 -21.06 -3.52 3.93
C ALA A 63 -21.53 -2.21 3.24
N GLY A 64 -21.88 -2.28 1.95
CA GLY A 64 -22.54 -1.21 1.19
C GLY A 64 -21.60 -0.07 0.76
N ASP A 65 -22.19 1.05 0.37
CA ASP A 65 -21.47 2.26 -0.09
C ASP A 65 -20.79 3.05 1.05
N ASP A 66 -20.98 2.67 2.31
CA ASP A 66 -20.49 3.43 3.47
C ASP A 66 -19.00 3.17 3.82
N ILE A 67 -18.24 2.48 2.97
CA ILE A 67 -16.84 2.11 3.26
C ILE A 67 -15.90 2.69 2.23
N ASP A 68 -15.44 3.89 2.56
CA ASP A 68 -14.32 4.53 1.88
C ASP A 68 -12.99 3.90 2.29
N LEU A 69 -12.05 3.87 1.34
CA LEU A 69 -10.67 3.53 1.63
C LEU A 69 -10.08 4.62 2.56
N PRO A 70 -9.46 4.28 3.70
CA PRO A 70 -8.86 5.27 4.57
C PRO A 70 -7.87 6.16 3.83
N VAL A 71 -7.99 7.48 4.00
CA VAL A 71 -7.23 8.50 3.23
C VAL A 71 -5.71 8.27 3.27
N ASP A 72 -5.18 7.84 4.41
CA ASP A 72 -3.75 7.54 4.56
C ASP A 72 -3.30 6.35 3.69
N LEU A 73 -4.21 5.41 3.42
CA LEU A 73 -3.95 4.20 2.65
C LEU A 73 -4.28 4.39 1.17
N ALA A 74 -5.16 5.33 0.83
CA ALA A 74 -5.46 5.71 -0.55
C ALA A 74 -4.21 6.21 -1.28
N LYS A 75 -3.35 6.96 -0.59
CA LYS A 75 -2.06 7.43 -1.16
C LYS A 75 -1.19 6.30 -1.70
N MET A 76 -1.11 5.16 -1.01
CA MET A 76 -0.35 4.00 -1.50
C MET A 76 -0.93 3.37 -2.76
N VAL A 77 -2.21 3.62 -3.06
CA VAL A 77 -2.84 3.21 -4.31
C VAL A 77 -2.50 4.22 -5.42
N ASP A 78 -2.59 5.51 -5.12
CA ASP A 78 -2.52 6.60 -6.11
C ASP A 78 -1.10 7.11 -6.46
N GLU A 79 -0.08 6.89 -5.62
CA GLU A 79 1.27 7.49 -5.75
C GLU A 79 2.13 7.03 -6.96
N ASP A 80 1.59 6.29 -7.93
CA ASP A 80 2.36 5.80 -9.09
C ASP A 80 2.39 6.78 -10.28
N GLU A 81 1.60 7.85 -10.30
CA GLU A 81 1.51 8.74 -11.48
C GLU A 81 2.74 9.63 -11.72
N GLU A 82 3.60 9.87 -10.73
CA GLU A 82 4.72 10.83 -10.90
C GLU A 82 6.05 10.20 -11.40
N GLU A 83 6.24 8.88 -11.33
CA GLU A 83 7.51 8.26 -11.74
C GLU A 83 7.62 7.97 -13.26
N GLU A 84 6.51 7.90 -14.00
CA GLU A 84 6.55 7.57 -15.44
C GLU A 84 7.03 8.72 -16.35
N GLU A 85 6.82 9.98 -15.99
CA GLU A 85 7.27 11.12 -16.82
C GLU A 85 8.79 11.24 -16.92
N THR A 86 9.50 10.80 -15.88
CA THR A 86 10.97 10.81 -15.86
C THR A 86 11.56 9.78 -16.85
N ASN A 87 10.86 8.65 -17.02
CA ASN A 87 11.26 7.56 -17.89
C ASN A 87 11.11 7.92 -19.37
N GLU A 88 10.05 8.63 -19.75
CA GLU A 88 9.89 9.14 -21.13
C GLU A 88 10.99 10.13 -21.53
N SER A 89 11.35 11.07 -20.64
CA SER A 89 12.41 12.06 -20.89
C SER A 89 13.79 11.41 -21.01
N PHE A 90 14.05 10.34 -20.26
CA PHE A 90 15.28 9.57 -20.36
C PHE A 90 15.36 8.74 -21.64
N LEU A 91 14.29 8.03 -22.01
CA LEU A 91 14.23 7.24 -23.25
C LEU A 91 14.32 8.12 -24.51
N LYS A 92 13.67 9.30 -24.51
CA LYS A 92 13.81 10.29 -25.58
C LYS A 92 15.24 10.84 -25.67
N LYS A 93 15.95 11.00 -24.55
CA LYS A 93 17.38 11.37 -24.56
C LYS A 93 18.27 10.28 -25.16
N LEU A 94 17.98 9.00 -24.88
CA LEU A 94 18.73 7.87 -25.46
C LEU A 94 18.51 7.71 -26.96
N GLN A 95 17.30 7.96 -27.48
CA GLN A 95 17.03 7.92 -28.93
C GLN A 95 17.82 8.98 -29.72
N ASN A 96 18.22 10.08 -29.07
CA ASN A 96 19.02 11.13 -29.67
C ASN A 96 20.54 10.93 -29.48
N MET A 97 20.95 9.88 -28.78
CA MET A 97 22.36 9.53 -28.63
C MET A 97 22.80 8.57 -29.73
N ASP A 98 23.76 9.00 -30.53
CA ASP A 98 24.34 8.20 -31.59
C ASP A 98 25.06 6.96 -31.02
N VAL A 99 24.59 5.77 -31.40
CA VAL A 99 25.10 4.47 -30.95
C VAL A 99 26.59 4.32 -31.27
N ASP A 100 27.07 4.95 -32.34
CA ASP A 100 28.49 4.91 -32.72
C ASP A 100 29.36 5.74 -31.76
N THR A 101 28.85 6.86 -31.23
CA THR A 101 29.54 7.63 -30.18
C THR A 101 29.59 6.88 -28.85
N LEU A 102 28.54 6.11 -28.54
CA LEU A 102 28.49 5.29 -27.34
C LEU A 102 29.50 4.13 -27.43
N LYS A 103 29.56 3.47 -28.59
CA LYS A 103 30.49 2.38 -28.88
C LYS A 103 31.95 2.83 -28.83
N THR A 104 32.27 3.97 -29.43
CA THR A 104 33.63 4.51 -29.42
C THR A 104 34.06 4.93 -28.01
N LYS A 105 33.19 5.58 -27.23
CA LYS A 105 33.48 5.92 -25.82
C LYS A 105 33.64 4.68 -24.94
N ALA A 106 32.78 3.68 -25.10
CA ALA A 106 32.88 2.42 -24.36
C ALA A 106 34.15 1.66 -24.73
N GLN A 107 34.51 1.63 -26.01
CA GLN A 107 35.75 0.98 -26.46
C GLN A 107 36.99 1.70 -25.92
N ALA A 108 36.99 3.04 -25.93
CA ALA A 108 38.07 3.85 -25.38
C ALA A 108 38.26 3.62 -23.87
N THR A 109 37.17 3.62 -23.10
CA THR A 109 37.23 3.36 -21.65
C THR A 109 37.69 1.94 -21.32
N VAL A 110 37.25 0.93 -22.08
CA VAL A 110 37.74 -0.45 -21.90
C VAL A 110 39.23 -0.57 -22.20
N THR A 111 39.73 0.11 -23.25
CA THR A 111 41.17 0.11 -23.54
C THR A 111 41.98 0.87 -22.50
N GLU A 112 41.48 2.00 -22.00
CA GLU A 112 42.14 2.78 -20.95
C GLU A 112 42.19 2.00 -19.62
N MET A 113 41.09 1.34 -19.24
CA MET A 113 41.04 0.47 -18.05
C MET A 113 41.97 -0.72 -18.18
N LYS A 114 42.06 -1.31 -19.38
CA LYS A 114 42.98 -2.41 -19.65
C LYS A 114 44.44 -1.96 -19.55
N GLN A 115 44.79 -0.81 -20.13
CA GLN A 115 46.13 -0.24 -20.04
C GLN A 115 46.51 0.14 -18.61
N THR A 116 45.61 0.78 -17.85
CA THR A 116 45.87 1.11 -16.44
C THR A 116 45.96 -0.12 -15.55
N ALA A 117 45.24 -1.20 -15.86
CA ALA A 117 45.37 -2.48 -15.15
C ALA A 117 46.70 -3.17 -15.48
N GLU A 118 47.12 -3.14 -16.75
CA GLU A 118 48.42 -3.69 -17.19
C GLU A 118 49.59 -2.90 -16.58
N GLU A 119 49.54 -1.57 -16.56
CA GLU A 119 50.55 -0.71 -15.93
C GLU A 119 50.67 -0.94 -14.42
N LYS A 120 49.54 -1.14 -13.71
CA LYS A 120 49.54 -1.45 -12.28
C LYS A 120 49.98 -2.87 -11.96
N CYS A 121 49.90 -3.81 -12.90
CA CYS A 121 50.30 -5.20 -12.71
C CYS A 121 51.80 -5.43 -12.98
N ILE A 122 52.46 -4.58 -13.79
CA ILE A 122 53.90 -4.64 -14.07
C ILE A 122 54.74 -4.03 -12.92
N LEU A 123 54.10 -3.29 -12.01
CA LEU A 123 54.74 -2.60 -10.89
C LEU A 123 54.71 -3.41 -9.56
N MET A 124 54.35 -4.70 -9.61
CA MET A 124 54.47 -5.68 -8.51
C MET A 124 55.59 -6.67 -8.80
#